data_AF-A0A1V4MU19-F1
#
_entry.id   AF-A0A1V4MU19-F1
#
_cell.length_a   1.000
_cell.length_b   1.000
_cell.length_c   1.000
_cell.angle_alpha   90.00
_cell.angle_beta   90.00
_cell.angle_gamma   90.00
#
_symmetry.space_group_name_H-M   'P 1'
#
loop_
_entity.id
_entity.type
_entity.pdbx_description
1 polymer ?
#
loop_
_entity_poly.entity_id
_entity_poly.type
_entity_poly.pdbx_seq_one_letter_code
_entity_poly.pdbx_strand_id
1 'polypeptide(L)'
;MEHTNVSLETYARLCARMADTGGDLEREYAIAGAEGVARTDWTAAKDYYTAKMQDPSDMGRTAMAFMPLFQAAQAEMRGGGEPGSLEMFAKVHAEMTHRKDPSDPSKKLDHMVVIAENGFTHARWLEMESFWTPRVGSDEFPEFDPELAAKFRELLQRETDRVLGIER
;
A
#
# COMPACT_ATOMS: atom_id res chain seq x y z
N MET A 1 -20.14 -26.16 1.29
CA MET A 1 -20.14 -24.80 1.87
C MET A 1 -18.82 -24.65 2.59
N GLU A 2 -17.78 -24.20 1.88
CA GLU A 2 -16.52 -23.84 2.53
C GLU A 2 -16.74 -22.49 3.20
N HIS A 3 -17.03 -22.54 4.50
CA HIS A 3 -17.09 -21.38 5.36
C HIS A 3 -15.83 -21.41 6.21
N THR A 4 -15.06 -20.32 6.17
CA THR A 4 -14.03 -20.08 7.17
C THR A 4 -14.67 -19.53 8.44
N ASN A 5 -14.10 -19.88 9.61
CA ASN A 5 -14.51 -19.35 10.91
C ASN A 5 -14.00 -17.91 11.16
N VAL A 6 -13.21 -17.36 10.23
CA VAL A 6 -12.70 -15.99 10.27
C VAL A 6 -13.49 -15.12 9.30
N SER A 7 -14.11 -14.05 9.79
CA SER A 7 -14.79 -13.09 8.92
C SER A 7 -13.82 -12.36 7.99
N LEU A 8 -14.32 -11.77 6.90
CA LEU A 8 -13.48 -11.01 5.97
C LEU A 8 -12.84 -9.80 6.66
N GLU A 9 -13.53 -9.19 7.62
CA GLU A 9 -13.03 -8.09 8.45
C GLU A 9 -11.87 -8.53 9.34
N THR A 10 -12.02 -9.63 10.08
CA THR A 10 -10.93 -10.18 10.91
C THR A 10 -9.75 -10.61 10.03
N TYR A 11 -10.02 -11.21 8.87
CA TYR A 11 -9.00 -11.58 7.91
C TYR A 11 -8.21 -10.36 7.41
N ALA A 12 -8.90 -9.29 6.99
CA ALA A 12 -8.26 -8.05 6.57
C ALA A 12 -7.41 -7.40 7.67
N ARG A 13 -7.92 -7.36 8.91
CA ARG A 13 -7.17 -6.85 10.06
C ARG A 13 -5.90 -7.65 10.34
N LEU A 14 -5.99 -8.97 10.31
CA LEU A 14 -4.84 -9.85 10.48
C LEU A 14 -3.81 -9.68 9.36
N CYS A 15 -4.25 -9.62 8.10
CA CYS A 15 -3.37 -9.33 6.97
C CYS A 15 -2.61 -8.01 7.17
N ALA A 16 -3.28 -6.95 7.64
CA ALA A 16 -2.63 -5.66 7.89
C ALA A 16 -1.53 -5.76 8.96
N ARG A 17 -1.80 -6.51 10.04
CA ARG A 17 -0.80 -6.76 11.11
C ARG A 17 0.35 -7.64 10.67
N MET A 18 0.13 -8.52 9.70
CA MET A 18 1.11 -9.48 9.20
C MET A 18 1.94 -8.94 8.03
N ALA A 19 1.72 -7.70 7.59
CA ALA A 19 2.41 -7.11 6.44
C ALA A 19 3.94 -7.20 6.51
N ASP A 20 4.52 -7.11 7.72
CA ASP A 20 5.97 -7.14 7.96
C ASP A 20 6.50 -8.53 8.39
N THR A 21 5.70 -9.60 8.24
CA THR A 21 6.11 -10.97 8.58
C THR A 21 6.99 -11.61 7.50
N GLY A 22 6.93 -11.12 6.25
CA GLY A 22 7.67 -11.69 5.13
C GLY A 22 7.26 -13.13 4.78
N GLY A 23 6.05 -13.55 5.17
CA GLY A 23 5.55 -14.92 4.95
C GLY A 23 6.03 -15.94 5.99
N ASP A 24 6.62 -15.49 7.11
CA ASP A 24 6.94 -16.35 8.25
C ASP A 24 5.65 -16.82 8.94
N LEU A 25 5.29 -18.09 8.68
CA LEU A 25 4.05 -18.70 9.17
C LEU A 25 3.97 -18.74 10.70
N GLU A 26 5.08 -18.94 11.41
CA GLU A 26 5.04 -18.99 12.88
C GLU A 26 4.80 -17.59 13.46
N ARG A 27 5.33 -16.54 12.83
CA ARG A 27 5.01 -15.15 13.20
C ARG A 27 3.56 -14.80 12.87
N GLU A 28 3.05 -15.24 11.72
CA GLU A 28 1.62 -15.10 11.41
C GLU A 28 0.75 -15.78 12.47
N TYR A 29 1.03 -17.04 12.81
CA TYR A 29 0.29 -17.77 13.85
C TYR A 29 0.34 -17.10 15.21
N ALA A 30 1.47 -16.52 15.59
CA ALA A 30 1.58 -15.77 16.84
C ALA A 30 0.70 -14.52 16.84
N ILE A 31 0.66 -13.77 15.74
CA ILE A 31 -0.21 -12.59 15.57
C ILE A 31 -1.69 -12.98 15.59
N ALA A 32 -2.08 -14.03 14.86
CA ALA A 32 -3.44 -14.56 14.84
C ALA A 32 -3.89 -15.02 16.24
N GLY A 33 -3.02 -15.74 16.95
CA GLY A 33 -3.29 -16.20 18.31
C GLY A 33 -3.49 -15.06 19.31
N ALA A 34 -2.74 -13.96 19.18
CA ALA A 34 -2.91 -12.77 20.02
C ALA A 34 -4.28 -12.08 19.81
N GLU A 35 -4.92 -12.32 18.67
CA GLU A 35 -6.26 -11.82 18.31
C GLU A 35 -7.38 -12.86 18.58
N GLY A 36 -7.04 -13.98 19.22
CA GLY A 36 -8.00 -15.04 19.55
C GLY A 36 -8.35 -15.96 18.38
N VAL A 37 -7.60 -15.91 17.27
CA VAL A 37 -7.79 -16.79 16.11
C VAL A 37 -6.88 -18.00 16.21
N ALA A 38 -7.46 -19.22 16.15
CA ALA A 38 -6.69 -20.45 16.19
C ALA A 38 -5.85 -20.63 14.91
N ARG A 39 -4.71 -21.34 15.00
CA ARG A 39 -3.82 -21.61 13.85
C ARG A 39 -4.55 -22.25 12.67
N THR A 40 -5.45 -23.18 12.96
CA THR A 40 -6.26 -23.89 11.97
C THR A 40 -7.26 -22.96 11.29
N ASP A 41 -7.89 -22.07 12.05
CA ASP A 41 -8.84 -21.08 11.51
C ASP A 41 -8.12 -20.05 10.64
N TRP A 42 -6.93 -19.57 11.05
CA TRP A 42 -6.11 -18.68 10.23
C TRP A 42 -5.72 -19.32 8.90
N THR A 43 -5.24 -20.56 8.94
CA THR A 43 -4.82 -21.30 7.73
C THR A 43 -6.01 -21.47 6.79
N ALA A 44 -7.16 -21.94 7.30
CA ALA A 44 -8.38 -22.09 6.51
C ALA A 44 -8.88 -20.78 5.90
N ALA A 45 -8.79 -19.66 6.65
CA ALA A 45 -9.14 -18.34 6.15
C ALA A 45 -8.23 -17.88 5.02
N LYS A 46 -6.92 -18.05 5.18
CA LYS A 46 -5.92 -17.65 4.17
C LYS A 46 -6.13 -18.42 2.89
N ASP A 47 -6.30 -19.73 2.96
CA ASP A 47 -6.55 -20.58 1.80
C ASP A 47 -7.87 -20.18 1.12
N TYR A 48 -8.94 -20.02 1.89
CA TYR A 48 -10.26 -19.66 1.38
C TYR A 48 -10.28 -18.30 0.67
N TYR A 49 -9.83 -17.23 1.34
CA TYR A 49 -9.89 -15.89 0.78
C TYR A 49 -8.91 -15.70 -0.38
N THR A 50 -7.73 -16.33 -0.33
CA THR A 50 -6.79 -16.32 -1.46
C THR A 50 -7.42 -16.98 -2.69
N ALA A 51 -7.99 -18.17 -2.53
CA ALA A 51 -8.67 -18.86 -3.63
C ALA A 51 -9.84 -18.03 -4.18
N LYS A 52 -10.64 -17.43 -3.29
CA LYS A 52 -11.82 -16.65 -3.67
C LYS A 52 -11.48 -15.35 -4.41
N MET A 53 -10.41 -14.66 -4.03
CA MET A 53 -9.94 -13.46 -4.72
C MET A 53 -9.36 -13.76 -6.11
N GLN A 54 -8.90 -14.99 -6.34
CA GLN A 54 -8.38 -15.45 -7.63
C GLN A 54 -9.44 -16.11 -8.51
N ASP A 55 -10.62 -16.42 -7.95
CA ASP A 55 -11.70 -17.10 -8.65
C ASP A 55 -12.35 -16.16 -9.70
N PRO A 56 -12.30 -16.50 -11.00
CA PRO A 56 -12.96 -15.72 -12.04
C PRO A 56 -14.48 -15.58 -11.82
N SER A 57 -15.11 -16.55 -11.15
CA SER A 57 -16.54 -16.54 -10.85
C SER A 57 -16.92 -15.60 -9.69
N ASP A 58 -15.95 -15.22 -8.85
CA ASP A 58 -16.13 -14.19 -7.83
C ASP A 58 -16.25 -12.80 -8.47
N MET A 59 -15.71 -12.63 -9.68
CA MET A 59 -15.66 -11.37 -10.44
C MET A 59 -15.06 -10.21 -9.62
N GLY A 60 -14.08 -10.53 -8.76
CA GLY A 60 -13.40 -9.56 -7.90
C GLY A 60 -14.24 -8.99 -6.76
N ARG A 61 -15.44 -9.53 -6.48
CA ARG A 61 -16.32 -9.05 -5.40
C ARG A 61 -15.63 -9.10 -4.03
N THR A 62 -14.95 -10.19 -3.75
CA THR A 62 -14.22 -10.39 -2.49
C THR A 62 -13.04 -9.45 -2.39
N ALA A 63 -12.30 -9.22 -3.48
CA ALA A 63 -11.21 -8.26 -3.51
C ALA A 63 -11.71 -6.82 -3.28
N MET A 64 -12.80 -6.42 -3.93
CA MET A 64 -13.43 -5.11 -3.74
C MET A 64 -13.96 -4.90 -2.32
N ALA A 65 -14.46 -5.96 -1.67
CA ALA A 65 -14.89 -5.88 -0.27
C ALA A 65 -13.70 -5.89 0.73
N PHE A 66 -12.61 -6.59 0.40
CA PHE A 66 -11.43 -6.71 1.24
C PHE A 66 -10.61 -5.41 1.31
N MET A 67 -10.36 -4.77 0.16
CA MET A 67 -9.48 -3.60 0.08
C MET A 67 -9.84 -2.48 1.07
N PRO A 68 -11.10 -2.01 1.19
CA PRO A 68 -11.43 -0.95 2.15
C PRO A 68 -11.25 -1.40 3.60
N LEU A 69 -11.53 -2.67 3.92
CA LEU A 69 -11.32 -3.22 5.27
C LEU A 69 -9.84 -3.28 5.64
N PHE A 70 -9.00 -3.70 4.70
CA PHE A 70 -7.55 -3.77 4.87
C PHE A 70 -6.95 -2.37 5.06
N GLN A 71 -7.37 -1.40 4.24
CA GLN A 71 -6.94 0.00 4.37
C GLN A 71 -7.38 0.63 5.70
N ALA A 72 -8.61 0.33 6.17
CA ALA A 72 -9.09 0.81 7.45
C ALA A 72 -8.27 0.23 8.61
N ALA A 73 -7.97 -1.08 8.59
CA ALA A 73 -7.13 -1.73 9.60
C ALA A 73 -5.71 -1.16 9.63
N GLN A 74 -5.13 -0.92 8.45
CA GLN A 74 -3.85 -0.23 8.31
C GLN A 74 -3.87 1.17 8.94
N ALA A 75 -4.89 1.96 8.64
CA ALA A 75 -5.06 3.30 9.21
C ALA A 75 -5.21 3.27 10.73
N GLU A 76 -6.00 2.33 11.28
CA GLU A 76 -6.16 2.16 12.73
C GLU A 76 -4.83 1.84 13.41
N MET A 77 -4.01 0.95 12.83
CA MET A 77 -2.68 0.62 13.36
C MET A 77 -1.75 1.83 13.45
N ARG A 78 -1.94 2.84 12.61
CA ARG A 78 -1.20 4.11 12.65
C ARG A 78 -1.84 5.16 13.55
N GLY A 79 -2.92 4.84 14.24
CA GLY A 79 -3.70 5.82 15.02
C GLY A 79 -4.44 6.85 14.15
N GLY A 80 -4.81 6.47 12.92
CA GLY A 80 -5.51 7.35 11.97
C GLY A 80 -4.59 8.32 11.22
N GLY A 81 -3.28 8.20 11.39
CA GLY A 81 -2.29 9.06 10.72
C GLY A 81 -2.02 8.69 9.25
N GLU A 82 -1.45 9.64 8.53
CA GLU A 82 -0.95 9.46 7.17
C GLU A 82 0.12 8.33 7.13
N PRO A 83 0.13 7.45 6.11
CA PRO A 83 1.13 6.39 5.99
C PRO A 83 2.55 6.92 5.72
N GLY A 84 2.66 8.19 5.34
CA GLY A 84 3.90 8.94 5.14
C GLY A 84 3.55 10.38 4.74
N SER A 85 4.48 11.31 4.88
CA SER A 85 4.25 12.72 4.54
C SER A 85 4.03 12.96 3.04
N LEU A 86 3.28 14.00 2.68
CA LEU A 86 3.10 14.43 1.30
C LEU A 86 4.43 14.77 0.60
N GLU A 87 5.40 15.32 1.34
CA GLU A 87 6.75 15.64 0.86
C GLU A 87 7.49 14.37 0.40
N MET A 88 7.40 13.29 1.18
CA MET A 88 7.97 12.00 0.82
C MET A 88 7.28 11.40 -0.41
N PHE A 89 5.95 11.48 -0.46
CA PHE A 89 5.18 11.00 -1.60
C PHE A 89 5.58 11.71 -2.91
N ALA A 90 5.69 13.04 -2.88
CA ALA A 90 6.15 13.84 -4.03
C ALA A 90 7.59 13.52 -4.44
N LYS A 91 8.50 13.35 -3.47
CA LYS A 91 9.90 12.98 -3.72
C LYS A 91 10.01 11.66 -4.47
N VAL A 92 9.36 10.60 -3.97
CA VAL A 92 9.45 9.27 -4.58
C VAL A 92 8.83 9.26 -5.98
N HIS A 93 7.71 9.95 -6.19
CA HIS A 93 7.12 10.09 -7.53
C HIS A 93 8.04 10.80 -8.53
N ALA A 94 8.69 11.90 -8.14
CA ALA A 94 9.66 12.58 -8.98
C ALA A 94 10.84 11.65 -9.34
N GLU A 95 11.35 10.93 -8.34
CA GLU A 95 12.45 10.00 -8.52
C GLU A 95 12.11 8.84 -9.47
N MET A 96 10.96 8.19 -9.29
CA MET A 96 10.47 7.15 -10.20
C MET A 96 10.32 7.66 -11.64
N THR A 97 9.85 8.90 -11.78
CA THR A 97 9.55 9.47 -13.09
C THR A 97 10.83 9.84 -13.84
N HIS A 98 11.83 10.36 -13.13
CA HIS A 98 12.97 11.06 -13.75
C HIS A 98 14.35 10.44 -13.50
N ARG A 99 14.56 9.68 -12.41
CA ARG A 99 15.89 9.10 -12.16
C ARG A 99 16.27 8.12 -13.26
N LYS A 100 17.52 8.24 -13.70
CA LYS A 100 18.14 7.37 -14.70
C LYS A 100 18.95 6.28 -14.03
N ASP A 101 19.08 5.16 -14.72
CA ASP A 101 19.98 4.09 -14.30
C ASP A 101 21.43 4.62 -14.37
N PRO A 102 22.22 4.60 -13.27
CA PRO A 102 23.62 5.03 -13.29
C PRO A 102 24.49 4.22 -14.25
N SER A 103 24.12 2.97 -14.55
CA SER A 103 24.83 2.08 -15.47
C SER A 103 24.39 2.26 -16.94
N ASP A 104 23.18 2.78 -17.18
CA ASP A 104 22.65 3.10 -18.51
C ASP A 104 21.76 4.35 -18.45
N PRO A 105 22.34 5.56 -18.62
CA PRO A 105 21.60 6.82 -18.51
C PRO A 105 20.46 7.00 -19.53
N SER A 106 20.38 6.15 -20.55
CA SER A 106 19.26 6.16 -21.51
C SER A 106 17.97 5.59 -20.89
N LYS A 107 18.08 4.75 -19.85
CA LYS A 107 16.98 4.07 -19.19
C LYS A 107 16.58 4.76 -17.88
N LYS A 108 15.31 4.62 -17.52
CA LYS A 108 14.85 4.96 -16.17
C LYS A 108 15.34 3.91 -15.18
N LEU A 109 15.64 4.34 -13.96
CA LEU A 109 15.90 3.42 -12.87
C LEU A 109 14.61 2.63 -12.55
N ASP A 110 14.75 1.35 -12.24
CA ASP A 110 13.62 0.52 -11.86
C ASP A 110 12.89 1.10 -10.64
N HIS A 111 11.55 1.18 -10.69
CA HIS A 111 10.76 1.80 -9.63
C HIS A 111 10.94 1.07 -8.28
N MET A 112 11.13 -0.25 -8.29
CA MET A 112 11.36 -1.02 -7.06
C MET A 112 12.68 -0.65 -6.39
N VAL A 113 13.71 -0.30 -7.18
CA VAL A 113 14.97 0.22 -6.64
C VAL A 113 14.74 1.58 -6.00
N VAL A 114 14.03 2.48 -6.67
CA VAL A 114 13.69 3.81 -6.10
C VAL A 114 12.89 3.70 -4.80
N ILE A 115 11.89 2.81 -4.75
CA ILE A 115 11.09 2.52 -3.54
C ILE A 115 12.00 2.06 -2.40
N ALA A 116 12.85 1.06 -2.67
CA ALA A 116 13.74 0.47 -1.68
C ALA A 116 14.77 1.48 -1.15
N GLU A 117 15.37 2.29 -2.02
CA GLU A 117 16.34 3.33 -1.62
C GLU A 117 15.72 4.44 -0.75
N ASN A 118 14.41 4.67 -0.87
CA ASN A 118 13.67 5.58 0.01
C ASN A 118 13.15 4.91 1.29
N GLY A 119 13.57 3.68 1.58
CA GLY A 119 13.25 2.97 2.82
C GLY A 119 11.87 2.32 2.85
N PHE A 120 11.23 2.16 1.69
CA PHE A 120 9.92 1.54 1.58
C PHE A 120 10.02 0.08 1.11
N THR A 121 9.09 -0.74 1.61
CA THR A 121 8.71 -1.98 0.91
C THR A 121 7.68 -1.64 -0.16
N HIS A 122 7.48 -2.53 -1.13
CA HIS A 122 6.41 -2.35 -2.13
C HIS A 122 5.04 -2.18 -1.47
N ALA A 123 4.73 -2.98 -0.45
CA ALA A 123 3.46 -2.90 0.27
C ALA A 123 3.25 -1.53 0.94
N ARG A 124 4.28 -0.99 1.59
CA ARG A 124 4.22 0.36 2.20
C ARG A 124 4.10 1.46 1.15
N TRP A 125 4.71 1.29 -0.03
CA TRP A 125 4.53 2.23 -1.12
C TRP A 125 3.10 2.22 -1.64
N LEU A 126 2.51 1.04 -1.90
CA LEU A 126 1.13 0.91 -2.38
C LEU A 126 0.12 1.49 -1.39
N GLU A 127 0.37 1.34 -0.09
CA GLU A 127 -0.42 1.97 0.96
C GLU A 127 -0.36 3.50 0.90
N MET A 128 0.84 4.06 0.70
CA MET A 128 1.03 5.50 0.57
C MET A 128 0.40 6.05 -0.72
N GLU A 129 0.51 5.34 -1.85
CA GLU A 129 -0.21 5.66 -3.08
C GLU A 129 -1.72 5.63 -2.88
N SER A 130 -2.24 4.57 -2.24
CA SER A 130 -3.68 4.43 -1.99
C SER A 130 -4.23 5.55 -1.11
N PHE A 131 -3.42 6.07 -0.18
CA PHE A 131 -3.81 7.19 0.67
C PHE A 131 -3.74 8.53 -0.05
N TRP A 132 -2.61 8.86 -0.69
CA TRP A 132 -2.40 10.19 -1.25
C TRP A 132 -3.07 10.39 -2.60
N THR A 133 -3.13 9.37 -3.46
CA THR A 133 -3.63 9.51 -4.84
C THR A 133 -5.06 10.06 -4.90
N PRO A 134 -6.04 9.56 -4.13
CA PRO A 134 -7.40 10.13 -4.15
C PRO A 134 -7.45 11.57 -3.63
N ARG A 135 -6.51 11.98 -2.77
CA ARG A 135 -6.48 13.31 -2.15
C ARG A 135 -5.85 14.37 -3.04
N VAL A 136 -4.87 14.00 -3.87
CA VAL A 136 -4.07 14.97 -4.65
C VAL A 136 -4.18 14.81 -6.16
N GLY A 137 -4.78 13.71 -6.64
CA GLY A 137 -4.80 13.31 -8.03
C GLY A 137 -5.78 14.09 -8.90
N SER A 138 -7.08 13.91 -8.66
CA SER A 138 -8.17 14.45 -9.49
C SER A 138 -9.41 14.74 -8.66
N ASP A 139 -10.21 15.73 -9.06
CA ASP A 139 -11.49 16.09 -8.42
C ASP A 139 -12.60 15.05 -8.66
N GLU A 140 -12.33 14.02 -9.45
CA GLU A 140 -13.18 12.84 -9.61
C GLU A 140 -13.24 11.95 -8.35
N PHE A 141 -12.26 12.08 -7.44
CA PHE A 141 -12.23 11.33 -6.19
C PHE A 141 -12.97 12.09 -5.07
N PRO A 142 -13.84 11.42 -4.29
CA PRO A 142 -14.53 12.03 -3.15
C PRO A 142 -13.60 12.64 -2.09
N GLU A 143 -12.39 12.08 -1.94
CA GLU A 143 -11.38 12.52 -0.98
C GLU A 143 -10.49 13.65 -1.49
N PHE A 144 -10.71 14.13 -2.72
CA PHE A 144 -9.88 15.15 -3.34
C PHE A 144 -9.89 16.45 -2.54
N ASP A 145 -8.70 17.00 -2.34
CA ASP A 145 -8.49 18.28 -1.68
C ASP A 145 -7.67 19.20 -2.61
N PRO A 146 -8.25 20.31 -3.09
CA PRO A 146 -7.58 21.21 -4.04
C PRO A 146 -6.35 21.91 -3.43
N GLU A 147 -6.33 22.16 -2.13
CA GLU A 147 -5.19 22.79 -1.44
C GLU A 147 -4.03 21.79 -1.33
N LEU A 148 -4.32 20.54 -0.94
CA LEU A 148 -3.32 19.47 -0.92
C LEU A 148 -2.81 19.16 -2.34
N ALA A 149 -3.68 19.16 -3.34
CA ALA A 149 -3.28 18.96 -4.72
C ALA A 149 -2.36 20.09 -5.24
N ALA A 150 -2.63 21.34 -4.86
CA ALA A 150 -1.74 22.46 -5.18
C ALA A 150 -0.37 22.30 -4.51
N LYS A 151 -0.36 22.01 -3.20
CA LYS A 151 0.88 21.75 -2.45
C LYS A 151 1.67 20.58 -3.04
N PHE A 152 0.99 19.50 -3.43
CA PHE A 152 1.62 18.34 -4.07
C PHE A 152 2.30 18.72 -5.38
N ARG A 153 1.63 19.50 -6.25
CA ARG A 153 2.22 19.96 -7.52
C ARG A 153 3.48 20.80 -7.31
N GLU A 154 3.47 21.70 -6.32
CA GLU A 154 4.65 22.50 -5.97
C GLU A 154 5.81 21.63 -5.47
N LEU A 155 5.53 20.69 -4.56
CA LEU A 155 6.51 19.75 -4.04
C LEU A 155 7.09 18.87 -5.15
N LEU A 156 6.22 18.29 -5.99
CA LEU A 156 6.61 17.43 -7.10
C LEU A 156 7.47 18.19 -8.11
N GLN A 157 7.13 19.45 -8.40
CA GLN A 157 7.94 20.28 -9.29
C GLN A 157 9.34 20.53 -8.70
N ARG A 158 9.42 20.89 -7.42
CA ARG A 158 10.70 21.10 -6.73
C ARG A 158 11.57 19.83 -6.73
N GLU A 159 10.98 18.67 -6.46
CA GLU A 159 11.70 17.40 -6.47
C GLU A 159 12.10 16.98 -7.88
N THR A 160 11.28 17.28 -8.89
CA THR A 160 11.62 17.08 -10.30
C THR A 160 12.82 17.93 -10.71
N ASP A 161 12.81 19.22 -10.36
CA ASP A 161 13.92 20.12 -10.64
C ASP A 161 15.21 19.63 -9.94
N ARG A 162 15.11 19.17 -8.68
CA ARG A 162 16.24 18.55 -7.96
C ARG A 162 16.79 17.32 -8.69
N VAL A 163 15.93 16.39 -9.10
CA VAL A 163 16.35 15.15 -9.79
C VAL A 163 16.99 15.46 -11.14
N LEU A 164 16.51 16.49 -11.83
CA LEU A 164 17.02 16.93 -13.14
C LEU A 164 18.21 17.90 -13.05
N GLY A 165 18.55 18.38 -11.85
CA GLY A 165 19.62 19.37 -11.65
C GLY A 165 19.27 20.76 -12.19
N ILE A 166 17.99 21.14 -12.19
CA ILE A 166 17.51 22.45 -12.63
C ILE A 166 17.48 23.39 -11.42
N GLU A 167 18.15 24.54 -11.52
CA GLU A 167 18.03 25.65 -10.57
C GLU A 167 17.02 26.68 -11.12
N ARG A 168 16.04 27.09 -10.32
CA ARG A 168 15.02 28.09 -10.66
C ARG A 168 15.11 29.31 -9.76
#